data_AF-A0A5C5YH70-F1
#
_entry.id   AF-A0A5C5YH70-F1
#
_cell.length_a   1.000
_cell.length_b   1.000
_cell.length_c   1.000
_cell.angle_alpha   90.00
_cell.angle_beta   90.00
_cell.angle_gamma   90.00
#
_symmetry.space_group_name_H-M   'P 1'
#
loop_
_entity.id
_entity.type
_entity.pdbx_description
1 polymer ?
#
loop_
_entity_poly.entity_id
_entity_poly.type
_entity_poly.pdbx_seq_one_letter_code
_entity_poly.pdbx_strand_id
1 'polypeptide(L)'
;MTWDIERIASVLDATEEPHANVEQPPYCHRLLFSDARLKCVLNLIPETSCVFLAADPEEPEQACPMLEYGFTCTDIEVGPSAYGENETAIRFYEHRDTFGGLRLTFTPRHDKNWYIWANVGGDHAGDGTYRIR
;
A
#
# COMPACT_ATOMS: atom_id res chain seq x y z
N MET A 1 -7.13 -4.51 14.65
CA MET A 1 -7.36 -5.11 13.33
C MET A 1 -6.13 -5.97 13.04
N THR A 2 -6.28 -7.24 12.67
CA THR A 2 -5.12 -8.06 12.29
C THR A 2 -4.98 -7.97 10.77
N TRP A 3 -3.86 -7.43 10.29
CA TRP A 3 -3.60 -7.36 8.85
C TRP A 3 -3.24 -8.75 8.32
N ASP A 4 -3.81 -9.12 7.18
CA ASP A 4 -3.52 -10.37 6.48
C ASP A 4 -2.27 -10.20 5.61
N ILE A 5 -1.09 -10.31 6.22
CA ILE A 5 0.20 -10.01 5.59
C ILE A 5 0.46 -10.93 4.39
N GLU A 6 0.13 -12.21 4.49
CA GLU A 6 0.29 -13.19 3.41
C GLU A 6 -0.53 -12.78 2.18
N ARG A 7 -1.80 -12.39 2.38
CA ARG A 7 -2.65 -11.90 1.29
C ARG A 7 -2.14 -10.59 0.71
N ILE A 8 -1.68 -9.66 1.55
CA ILE A 8 -1.12 -8.38 1.09
C ILE A 8 0.11 -8.62 0.22
N ALA A 9 1.05 -9.45 0.68
CA ALA A 9 2.26 -9.83 -0.05
C ALA A 9 1.90 -10.51 -1.39
N SER A 10 0.94 -11.43 -1.39
CA SER A 10 0.48 -12.10 -2.61
C SER A 10 -0.12 -11.13 -3.64
N VAL A 11 -0.93 -10.16 -3.21
CA VAL A 11 -1.53 -9.16 -4.12
C VAL A 11 -0.47 -8.24 -4.70
N LEU A 12 0.49 -7.84 -3.88
CA LEU A 12 1.58 -6.93 -4.26
C LEU A 12 2.70 -7.61 -5.06
N ASP A 13 2.61 -8.92 -5.29
CA ASP A 13 3.69 -9.74 -5.83
C ASP A 13 5.00 -9.43 -5.09
N ALA A 14 4.95 -9.60 -3.77
CA ALA A 14 6.03 -9.28 -2.85
C ALA A 14 6.35 -10.48 -1.95
N THR A 15 7.59 -10.55 -1.50
CA THR A 15 8.05 -11.57 -0.55
C THR A 15 8.35 -10.91 0.79
N GLU A 16 7.85 -11.50 1.87
CA GLU A 16 8.23 -11.08 3.22
C GLU A 16 9.65 -11.55 3.53
N GLU A 17 10.50 -10.62 3.92
CA GLU A 17 11.88 -10.93 4.26
C GLU A 17 11.94 -11.63 5.63
N PRO A 18 12.70 -12.74 5.75
CA PRO A 18 12.89 -13.38 7.04
C PRO A 18 13.65 -12.43 7.97
N HIS A 19 13.10 -12.20 9.15
CA HIS A 19 13.77 -11.39 10.17
C HIS A 19 15.07 -12.05 10.61
N ALA A 20 16.15 -11.26 10.65
CA ALA A 20 17.47 -11.73 11.07
C ALA A 20 17.51 -12.25 12.52
N ASN A 21 16.49 -11.96 13.34
CA ASN A 21 16.36 -12.43 14.72
C ASN A 21 14.99 -13.10 14.93
N VAL A 22 14.97 -14.44 14.99
CA VAL A 22 13.77 -15.31 15.01
C VAL A 22 13.08 -15.36 16.40
N GLU A 23 13.63 -14.70 17.42
CA GLU A 23 13.18 -14.83 18.82
C GLU A 23 12.02 -13.88 19.22
N GLN A 24 11.67 -12.91 18.38
CA GLN A 24 10.54 -12.01 18.63
C GLN A 24 9.63 -11.96 17.40
N PRO A 25 8.30 -11.88 17.58
CA PRO A 25 7.42 -11.55 16.48
C PRO A 25 7.90 -10.24 15.88
N PRO A 26 7.95 -10.14 14.55
CA PRO A 26 8.44 -8.92 13.95
C PRO A 26 7.53 -7.76 14.28
N TYR A 27 8.10 -6.72 14.88
CA TYR A 27 7.42 -5.44 15.10
C TYR A 27 7.09 -4.72 13.78
N CYS A 28 7.52 -5.27 12.64
CA CYS A 28 7.40 -4.69 11.32
C CYS A 28 7.51 -5.82 10.28
N HIS A 29 6.54 -5.98 9.40
CA HIS A 29 6.63 -6.88 8.26
C HIS A 29 7.27 -6.14 7.09
N ARG A 30 8.42 -6.64 6.62
CA ARG A 30 9.17 -6.05 5.51
C ARG A 30 8.87 -6.81 4.22
N LEU A 31 8.17 -6.17 3.30
CA LEU A 31 7.79 -6.75 2.01
C LEU A 31 8.66 -6.18 0.88
N LEU A 32 9.35 -7.05 0.16
CA LEU A 32 10.12 -6.70 -1.04
C LEU A 32 9.34 -7.08 -2.28
N PHE A 33 9.10 -6.09 -3.15
CA PHE A 33 8.43 -6.32 -4.42
C PHE A 33 9.29 -7.18 -5.33
N SER A 34 8.67 -8.13 -6.04
CA SER A 34 9.35 -8.94 -7.05
C SER A 34 9.70 -8.14 -8.31
N ASP A 35 9.00 -7.02 -8.57
CA ASP A 35 9.35 -6.09 -9.64
C ASP A 35 10.58 -5.25 -9.25
N ALA A 36 11.74 -5.58 -9.80
CA ALA A 36 13.02 -4.89 -9.54
C ALA A 36 13.02 -3.39 -9.90
N ARG A 37 12.02 -2.90 -10.63
CA ARG A 37 11.87 -1.46 -10.91
C ARG A 37 11.28 -0.71 -9.72
N LEU A 38 10.55 -1.40 -8.84
CA LEU A 38 10.15 -0.88 -7.54
C LEU A 38 11.34 -1.00 -6.59
N LYS A 39 12.23 -0.01 -6.62
CA LYS A 39 13.40 0.09 -5.72
C LYS A 39 13.04 0.55 -4.31
N CYS A 40 11.90 0.08 -3.80
CA CYS A 40 11.40 0.42 -2.50
C CYS A 40 10.94 -0.84 -1.77
N VAL A 41 10.82 -0.72 -0.46
CA VAL A 41 10.39 -1.78 0.43
C VAL A 41 9.16 -1.29 1.17
N LEU A 42 8.11 -2.12 1.20
CA LEU A 42 6.91 -1.82 1.97
C LEU A 42 7.05 -2.39 3.38
N ASN A 43 7.05 -1.50 4.36
CA ASN A 43 7.07 -1.85 5.77
C ASN A 43 5.65 -1.69 6.33
N LEU A 44 5.15 -2.74 6.97
CA LEU A 44 3.84 -2.80 7.58
C LEU A 44 4.01 -3.01 9.09
N ILE A 45 3.45 -2.11 9.91
CA ILE A 45 3.50 -2.21 11.38
C ILE A 45 2.06 -2.28 11.90
N PRO A 46 1.46 -3.48 11.99
CA PRO A 46 0.07 -3.65 12.42
C PRO A 46 -0.20 -3.09 13.82
N GLU A 47 0.75 -3.20 14.74
CA GLU A 47 0.61 -2.75 16.13
C GLU A 47 0.37 -1.24 16.24
N THR A 48 1.03 -0.46 15.38
CA THR A 48 0.89 1.00 15.33
C THR A 48 0.01 1.46 14.17
N SER A 49 -0.53 0.51 13.39
CA SER A 49 -1.34 0.79 12.21
C SER A 49 -0.60 1.66 11.21
N CYS A 50 0.69 1.42 10.98
CA CYS A 50 1.51 2.26 10.11
C CYS A 50 2.01 1.50 8.87
N VAL A 51 2.02 2.20 7.73
CA VAL A 51 2.51 1.75 6.43
C VAL A 51 3.59 2.71 5.95
N PHE A 52 4.72 2.19 5.48
CA PHE A 52 5.83 3.00 4.98
C PHE A 52 6.43 2.38 3.74
N LEU A 53 6.78 3.21 2.76
CA LEU A 53 7.68 2.80 1.68
C LEU A 53 9.06 3.36 1.99
N ALA A 54 9.98 2.47 2.36
CA ALA A 54 11.39 2.83 2.48
C ALA A 54 12.03 2.73 1.10
N ALA A 55 12.82 3.73 0.71
CA ALA A 55 13.74 3.55 -0.41
C ALA A 55 14.68 2.39 -0.10
N ASP A 56 15.08 1.64 -1.13
CA ASP A 56 16.14 0.64 -0.98
C ASP A 56 17.38 1.31 -0.35
N PRO A 57 17.89 0.82 0.79
CA PRO A 57 19.06 1.40 1.45
C PRO A 57 20.34 1.29 0.59
N GLU A 58 20.40 0.34 -0.35
CA GLU A 58 21.54 0.15 -1.24
C GLU A 58 21.42 0.96 -2.54
N GLU A 59 20.20 1.23 -3.01
CA GLU A 59 19.91 2.08 -4.17
C GLU A 59 18.81 3.12 -3.88
N PRO A 60 19.11 4.17 -3.10
CA PRO A 60 18.10 5.15 -2.73
C PRO A 60 17.71 6.00 -3.94
N GLU A 61 16.57 5.68 -4.55
CA GLU A 61 15.86 6.65 -5.37
C GLU A 61 15.03 7.56 -4.46
N GLN A 62 14.97 8.85 -4.80
CA GLN A 62 14.14 9.82 -4.09
C GLN A 62 12.67 9.44 -4.28
N ALA A 63 12.22 8.49 -3.46
CA ALA A 63 10.87 7.95 -3.49
C ALA A 63 9.88 9.06 -3.13
N CYS A 64 8.67 8.97 -3.69
CA CYS A 64 7.59 9.94 -3.56
C CYS A 64 7.61 10.66 -2.19
N PRO A 65 7.72 12.01 -2.12
CA PRO A 65 7.88 12.76 -0.87
C PRO A 65 6.79 12.50 0.19
N MET A 66 5.64 11.99 -0.22
CA MET A 66 4.59 11.53 0.70
C MET A 66 4.95 10.26 1.50
N LEU A 67 6.08 9.62 1.20
CA LEU A 67 6.55 8.34 1.76
C LEU A 67 7.65 8.50 2.82
N GLU A 68 8.17 9.72 3.01
CA GLU A 68 9.11 10.05 4.09
C GLU A 68 8.42 10.14 5.46
N TYR A 69 7.08 10.18 5.48
CA TYR A 69 6.24 10.23 6.67
C TYR A 69 5.34 9.00 6.71
N GLY A 70 5.22 8.37 7.89
CA GLY A 70 4.38 7.20 8.07
C GLY A 70 2.93 7.45 7.71
N PHE A 71 2.37 6.53 6.92
CA PHE A 71 0.95 6.53 6.61
C PHE A 71 0.23 5.72 7.70
N THR A 72 -0.53 6.39 8.55
CA THR A 72 -1.44 5.68 9.45
C THR A 72 -2.54 5.03 8.63
N CYS A 73 -2.87 3.77 8.92
CA CYS A 73 -3.77 2.93 8.15
C CYS A 73 -4.74 2.21 9.10
N THR A 74 -6.00 2.65 9.12
CA THR A 74 -7.04 2.02 9.95
C THR A 74 -7.86 0.97 9.21
N ASP A 75 -7.83 0.95 7.88
CA ASP A 75 -8.53 -0.05 7.07
C ASP A 75 -7.76 -0.41 5.79
N ILE A 76 -7.94 -1.65 5.33
CA ILE A 76 -7.31 -2.19 4.11
C ILE A 76 -8.37 -2.80 3.22
N GLU A 77 -8.37 -2.43 1.95
CA GLU A 77 -9.24 -3.00 0.94
C GLU A 77 -8.42 -3.63 -0.18
N VAL A 78 -8.74 -4.89 -0.49
CA VAL A 78 -8.25 -5.59 -1.68
C VAL A 78 -9.44 -5.76 -2.61
N GLY A 79 -9.38 -5.20 -3.82
CA GLY A 79 -10.50 -5.19 -4.75
C GLY A 79 -10.08 -4.89 -6.19
N PRO A 80 -11.05 -4.70 -7.10
CA PRO A 80 -10.76 -4.47 -8.51
C PRO A 80 -9.87 -3.25 -8.74
N SER A 81 -8.94 -3.36 -9.68
CA SER A 81 -8.17 -2.23 -10.20
C SER A 81 -9.05 -1.34 -11.09
N ALA A 82 -8.78 -0.03 -11.07
CA ALA A 82 -9.38 0.90 -12.04
C ALA A 82 -8.70 0.84 -13.43
N TYR A 83 -7.57 0.14 -13.55
CA TYR A 83 -6.72 0.13 -14.74
C TYR A 83 -6.65 -1.22 -15.46
N GLY A 84 -7.47 -2.20 -15.05
CA GLY A 84 -7.58 -3.49 -15.73
C GLY A 84 -8.71 -4.35 -15.17
N GLU A 85 -9.43 -5.05 -16.07
CA GLU A 85 -10.60 -5.87 -15.73
C GLU A 85 -10.27 -7.08 -14.84
N ASN A 86 -9.03 -7.57 -14.92
CA ASN A 86 -8.53 -8.74 -14.17
C ASN A 86 -7.45 -8.37 -13.14
N GLU A 87 -7.17 -7.08 -12.97
CA GLU A 87 -6.12 -6.61 -12.07
C GLU A 87 -6.72 -6.33 -10.69
N THR A 88 -5.96 -6.67 -9.65
CA THR A 88 -6.36 -6.41 -8.25
C THR A 88 -5.54 -5.26 -7.70
N ALA A 89 -6.21 -4.30 -7.07
CA ALA A 89 -5.59 -3.21 -6.34
C ALA A 89 -5.70 -3.45 -4.83
N ILE A 90 -4.72 -2.95 -4.09
CA ILE A 90 -4.78 -2.83 -2.64
C ILE A 90 -4.79 -1.35 -2.25
N ARG A 91 -5.63 -1.01 -1.27
CA ARG A 91 -5.85 0.34 -0.78
C ARG A 91 -5.71 0.35 0.73
N PHE A 92 -4.82 1.20 1.22
CA PHE A 92 -4.65 1.48 2.64
C PHE A 92 -5.35 2.80 2.93
N TYR A 93 -6.27 2.80 3.89
CA TYR A 93 -7.03 3.98 4.28
C TYR A 93 -6.58 4.46 5.65
N GLU A 94 -6.27 5.75 5.75
CA GLU A 94 -6.04 6.39 7.04
C GLU A 94 -7.33 6.38 7.85
N HIS A 95 -8.44 6.77 7.23
CA HIS A 95 -9.79 6.70 7.78
C HIS A 95 -10.79 6.53 6.63
N ARG A 96 -11.45 5.37 6.52
CA ARG A 96 -12.35 5.08 5.40
C ARG A 96 -13.64 5.91 5.40
N ASP A 97 -14.14 6.23 6.60
CA ASP A 97 -15.46 6.85 6.79
C ASP A 97 -15.38 8.35 7.09
N THR A 98 -14.19 8.97 7.03
CA THR A 98 -14.06 10.41 7.26
C THR A 98 -13.76 11.17 5.98
N PHE A 99 -14.48 12.27 5.80
CA PHE A 99 -14.17 13.25 4.76
C PHE A 99 -12.74 13.77 4.98
N GLY A 100 -11.89 13.66 3.96
CA GLY A 100 -10.51 14.14 4.03
C GLY A 100 -9.47 13.10 4.43
N GLY A 101 -9.85 11.86 4.79
CA GLY A 101 -8.88 10.80 5.10
C GLY A 101 -8.02 10.46 3.88
N LEU A 102 -6.73 10.19 4.08
CA LEU A 102 -5.85 9.80 2.97
C LEU A 102 -6.05 8.32 2.59
N ARG A 103 -5.87 8.02 1.30
CA ARG A 103 -5.85 6.66 0.75
C ARG A 103 -4.58 6.46 -0.05
N LEU A 104 -3.76 5.48 0.32
CA LEU A 104 -2.63 4.99 -0.45
C LEU A 104 -3.07 3.80 -1.29
N THR A 105 -2.87 3.85 -2.61
CA THR A 105 -3.29 2.79 -3.54
C THR A 105 -2.08 2.21 -4.26
N PHE A 106 -2.05 0.88 -4.32
CA PHE A 106 -1.15 0.11 -5.17
C PHE A 106 -2.00 -0.66 -6.18
N THR A 107 -1.66 -0.55 -7.46
CA THR A 107 -2.31 -1.34 -8.50
C THR A 107 -1.36 -1.64 -9.64
N PRO A 108 -1.45 -2.83 -10.25
CA PRO A 108 -0.90 -3.06 -11.57
C PRO A 108 -1.75 -2.34 -12.62
N ARG A 109 -1.11 -1.87 -13.69
CA ARG A 109 -1.76 -1.41 -14.92
C ARG A 109 -1.77 -2.56 -15.94
N HIS A 110 -2.48 -2.39 -17.06
CA HIS A 110 -2.53 -3.35 -18.16
C HIS A 110 -1.16 -3.76 -18.75
N ASP A 111 -0.11 -2.95 -18.53
CA ASP A 111 1.26 -3.22 -18.97
C ASP A 111 2.11 -3.92 -17.89
N LYS A 112 1.48 -4.39 -16.82
CA LYS A 112 2.11 -5.03 -15.66
C LYS A 112 3.06 -4.12 -14.87
N ASN A 113 3.01 -2.80 -15.11
CA ASN A 113 3.71 -1.83 -14.28
C ASN A 113 2.89 -1.49 -13.04
N TRP A 114 3.58 -1.35 -11.91
CA TRP A 114 2.98 -0.89 -10.67
C TRP A 114 2.79 0.62 -10.65
N TYR A 115 1.61 1.06 -10.23
CA TYR A 115 1.30 2.44 -9.96
C TYR A 115 0.98 2.59 -8.49
N ILE A 116 1.68 3.53 -7.85
CA ILE A 116 1.56 3.84 -6.44
C ILE A 116 1.26 5.32 -6.32
N TRP A 117 0.16 5.66 -5.66
CA TRP A 117 -0.17 7.05 -5.36
C TRP A 117 -1.01 7.15 -4.11
N ALA A 118 -1.00 8.34 -3.51
CA ALA A 118 -1.89 8.69 -2.42
C ALA A 118 -2.86 9.78 -2.88
N ASN A 119 -4.11 9.70 -2.43
CA ASN A 119 -5.12 10.71 -2.71
C ASN A 119 -6.02 10.89 -1.49
N VAL A 120 -6.68 12.04 -1.39
CA VAL A 120 -7.75 12.24 -0.41
C VAL A 120 -8.91 11.31 -0.79
N GLY A 121 -9.44 10.58 0.19
CA GLY A 121 -10.66 9.79 0.07
C GLY A 121 -11.83 10.70 -0.26
N GLY A 122 -12.45 10.48 -1.43
CA GLY A 122 -13.70 11.14 -1.79
C GLY A 122 -14.88 10.45 -1.14
N ASP A 123 -15.91 11.22 -0.80
CA ASP A 123 -17.18 10.74 -0.22
C ASP A 123 -17.65 9.43 -0.86
N HIS A 124 -17.88 8.40 -0.04
CA HIS A 124 -18.78 7.29 -0.37
C HIS A 124 -20.25 7.65 -0.10
N ALA A 125 -20.62 8.90 -0.36
CA ALA A 125 -21.99 9.38 -0.41
C ALA A 125 -22.29 9.94 -1.80
N GLY A 126 -22.41 9.06 -2.80
CA GLY A 126 -22.86 9.47 -4.14
C GLY A 126 -22.75 8.33 -5.14
N ASP A 127 -23.92 7.77 -5.46
CA ASP A 127 -24.39 6.98 -6.63
C ASP A 127 -23.56 6.81 -7.94
N GLY A 128 -22.23 6.97 -7.94
CA GLY A 128 -21.40 6.79 -9.12
C GLY A 128 -21.48 7.92 -10.15
N THR A 129 -22.09 9.06 -9.84
CA THR A 129 -22.09 10.22 -10.75
C THR A 129 -21.06 11.28 -10.35
N TYR A 130 -19.84 11.17 -10.87
CA TYR A 130 -18.90 12.30 -10.90
C TYR A 130 -19.42 13.38 -11.87
N ARG A 131 -19.85 14.53 -11.34
CA ARG A 131 -20.03 15.75 -12.14
C ARG A 131 -18.84 16.68 -11.92
N ILE A 132 -17.98 16.77 -12.93
CA ILE A 132 -16.97 17.82 -13.03
C ILE A 132 -17.73 19.12 -13.34
N ARG A 133 -17.55 20.15 -12.51
CA ARG A 133 -17.92 21.54 -12.84
C ARG A 133 -16.73 22.24 -13.48
#